data_AF-A0A6I0E3M0-F1
#
_entry.id   AF-A0A6I0E3M0-F1
#
_cell.length_a   1.000
_cell.length_b   1.000
_cell.length_c   1.000
_cell.angle_alpha   90.00
_cell.angle_beta   90.00
_cell.angle_gamma   90.00
#
_symmetry.space_group_name_H-M   'P 1'
#
loop_
_entity.id
_entity.type
_entity.pdbx_description
1 polymer ?
#
loop_
_entity_poly.entity_id
_entity_poly.type
_entity_poly.pdbx_seq_one_letter_code
_entity_poly.pdbx_strand_id
1 'polypeptide(L)' 'MNLIGAGLATIGLAGTGVGIGIVFGSFLLAFSRNPSLKGDLFSNTLLGFALTEAIALFALMMAFIILFK' A
#
# COMPACT_ATOMS: atom_id res chain seq x y z
N MET A 1 -27.26 -5.50 6.79
CA MET A 1 -26.58 -4.91 5.60
C MET A 1 -25.12 -4.53 5.88
N ASN A 2 -24.70 -4.40 7.14
CA ASN A 2 -23.38 -3.90 7.54
C ASN A 2 -22.21 -4.81 7.09
N LEU A 3 -22.40 -6.14 7.03
CA LEU A 3 -21.36 -7.06 6.54
C LEU A 3 -21.05 -6.90 5.04
N ILE A 4 -22.04 -6.60 4.21
CA ILE A 4 -21.85 -6.40 2.77
C ILE A 4 -21.12 -5.07 2.53
N GLY A 5 -21.50 -4.01 3.27
CA GLY A 5 -20.83 -2.72 3.21
C GLY A 5 -19.37 -2.78 3.69
N ALA A 6 -19.09 -3.51 4.77
CA ALA A 6 -17.73 -3.73 5.25
C ALA A 6 -16.88 -4.55 4.26
N GLY A 7 -17.47 -5.60 3.65
CA GLY A 7 -16.79 -6.40 2.63
C GLY A 7 -16.51 -5.64 1.33
N LEU A 8 -17.34 -4.66 0.95
CA LEU A 8 -17.07 -3.78 -0.19
C LEU A 8 -15.97 -2.77 0.13
N ALA A 9 -15.91 -2.26 1.36
CA ALA A 9 -14.89 -1.30 1.79
C ALA A 9 -13.47 -1.92 1.77
N THR A 10 -13.34 -3.23 2.03
CA THR A 10 -12.04 -3.92 2.00
C THR A 10 -11.50 -4.17 0.59
N ILE A 11 -12.30 -4.00 -0.48
CA ILE A 11 -11.81 -4.10 -1.86
C ILE A 11 -10.72 -3.06 -2.15
N GLY A 12 -10.75 -1.91 -1.47
CA GLY A 12 -9.69 -0.89 -1.57
C GLY A 12 -8.30 -1.39 -1.17
N LEU A 13 -8.21 -2.46 -0.36
CA LEU A 13 -6.93 -3.09 0.00
C LEU A 13 -6.27 -3.80 -1.19
N ALA A 14 -7.06 -4.28 -2.16
CA ALA A 14 -6.51 -4.91 -3.37
C ALA A 14 -5.65 -3.92 -4.18
N GLY A 15 -6.10 -2.67 -4.31
CA GLY A 15 -5.35 -1.60 -4.98
C GLY A 15 -4.05 -1.27 -4.26
N THR A 16 -4.06 -1.30 -2.93
CA THR A 16 -2.86 -1.10 -2.11
C THR A 16 -1.85 -2.22 -2.33
N GLY A 17 -2.29 -3.48 -2.33
CA GLY A 17 -1.41 -4.63 -2.57
C GLY A 17 -0.71 -4.57 -3.93
N VAL A 18 -1.42 -4.15 -4.97
CA VAL A 18 -0.83 -3.91 -6.29
C VAL A 18 0.17 -2.74 -6.24
N GLY A 19 -0.18 -1.64 -5.59
CA GLY A 19 0.70 -0.47 -5.44
C GLY A 19 2.03 -0.82 -4.76
N ILE A 20 1.99 -1.58 -3.66
CA ILE A 20 3.18 -2.04 -2.94
C ILE A 20 4.05 -2.93 -3.85
N GLY A 21 3.42 -3.86 -4.57
CA GLY A 21 4.13 -4.73 -5.52
C GLY A 21 4.87 -3.95 -6.61
N ILE A 22 4.25 -2.90 -7.15
CA ILE A 22 4.87 -2.03 -8.17
C ILE A 22 6.01 -1.20 -7.58
N VAL A 23 5.83 -0.64 -6.39
CA VAL A 23 6.87 0.17 -5.70
C VAL A 23 8.11 -0.67 -5.43
N PHE A 24 7.95 -1.85 -4.82
CA PHE A 24 9.08 -2.74 -4.55
C PHE A 24 9.66 -3.37 -5.83
N GLY A 25 8.85 -3.69 -6.83
CA GLY A 25 9.33 -4.16 -8.13
C GLY A 25 10.21 -3.13 -8.84
N SER A 26 9.78 -1.87 -8.83
CA SER A 26 10.55 -0.75 -9.39
C SER A 26 11.85 -0.50 -8.61
N PHE A 27 11.81 -0.66 -7.28
CA PHE A 27 12.99 -0.59 -6.44
C PHE A 27 14.02 -1.68 -6.80
N LEU A 28 13.60 -2.94 -6.94
CA LEU A 28 14.51 -4.03 -7.34
C LEU A 28 15.14 -3.78 -8.72
N LEU A 29 14.36 -3.28 -9.68
CA LEU A 29 14.86 -2.92 -11.02
C LEU A 29 15.84 -1.75 -10.99
N ALA A 30 15.61 -0.74 -10.15
CA ALA A 30 16.55 0.38 -9.98
C ALA A 30 17.83 -0.05 -9.26
N PHE A 31 17.67 -0.87 -8.21
CA PHE A 31 18.77 -1.41 -7.41
C PHE A 31 19.68 -2.32 -8.23
N SER A 32 19.13 -3.17 -9.11
CA SER A 32 19.93 -4.04 -9.96
C SER A 32 20.76 -3.27 -11.00
N ARG A 33 20.31 -2.07 -11.40
CA ARG A 33 21.04 -1.21 -12.35
C ARG A 33 22.16 -0.43 -11.68
N ASN A 34 21.91 0.13 -10.48
CA ASN A 34 22.90 0.93 -9.75
C ASN A 34 22.86 0.62 -8.24
N PRO A 35 23.63 -0.39 -7.78
CA PRO A 35 23.62 -0.80 -6.37
C PRO A 35 24.30 0.22 -5.43
N SER A 36 25.09 1.16 -5.95
CA SER A 36 25.75 2.23 -5.18
C SER A 36 24.75 3.23 -4.58
N LEU A 37 23.59 3.42 -5.21
CA LEU A 37 22.53 4.35 -4.77
C LEU A 37 21.49 3.69 -3.85
N LYS A 38 21.82 2.52 -3.27
CA LYS A 38 20.88 1.72 -2.46
C LYS A 38 20.23 2.51 -1.33
N GLY A 39 20.98 3.36 -0.63
CA GLY A 39 20.49 4.13 0.52
C GLY A 39 19.35 5.08 0.14
N ASP A 40 19.59 5.93 -0.87
CA ASP A 40 18.62 6.92 -1.33
C ASP A 40 17.41 6.25 -2.02
N LEU A 41 17.65 5.23 -2.84
CA LEU A 41 16.58 4.46 -3.48
C LEU A 41 15.70 3.75 -2.44
N PHE A 42 16.28 3.20 -1.38
CA PHE A 42 15.53 2.53 -0.32
C PHE A 42 14.72 3.53 0.50
N SER A 43 15.28 4.71 0.81
CA SER A 43 14.55 5.79 1.50
C SER A 43 13.33 6.26 0.69
N ASN A 44 13.49 6.50 -0.62
CA ASN A 44 12.38 6.87 -1.50
C ASN A 44 11.33 5.74 -1.63
N THR A 45 11.78 4.49 -1.68
CA THR A 45 10.88 3.33 -1.74
C THR A 45 10.07 3.20 -0.45
N LEU A 46 10.70 3.42 0.70
CA LEU A 46 10.04 3.38 2.00
C LEU A 46 9.01 4.52 2.13
N LEU A 47 9.31 5.71 1.61
CA LEU A 47 8.36 6.81 1.53
C LEU A 47 7.15 6.47 0.64
N GLY A 48 7.40 5.88 -0.55
CA GLY A 48 6.32 5.40 -1.43
C GLY A 48 5.47 4.29 -0.80
N PHE A 49 6.11 3.37 -0.07
CA PHE A 49 5.44 2.31 0.69
C PHE A 49 4.56 2.90 1.80
N ALA A 50 5.10 3.81 2.62
CA ALA A 50 4.36 4.45 3.70
C ALA A 50 3.13 5.24 3.20
N LEU A 51 3.25 5.94 2.07
CA LEU A 51 2.11 6.64 1.44
C LEU A 51 1.03 5.65 0.95
N THR A 52 1.46 4.53 0.37
CA THR A 52 0.54 3.48 -0.11
C THR A 52 -0.19 2.83 1.06
N GLU A 53 0.53 2.47 2.12
CA GLU A 53 -0.03 1.91 3.36
C GLU A 53 -0.99 2.89 4.06
N ALA A 54 -0.71 4.20 4.06
CA ALA A 54 -1.63 5.18 4.63
C ALA A 54 -3.02 5.11 3.98
N ILE A 55 -3.09 4.94 2.66
CA ILE A 55 -4.36 4.79 1.92
C ILE A 55 -5.06 3.47 2.28
N ALA A 56 -4.29 2.38 2.44
CA ALA A 56 -4.84 1.10 2.89
C ALA A 56 -5.46 1.20 4.28
N LEU A 57 -4.78 1.85 5.21
CA LEU A 57 -5.26 2.06 6.57
C LEU A 57 -6.51 2.94 6.60
N PHE A 58 -6.62 3.93 5.72
CA PHE A 58 -7.86 4.71 5.55
C PHE A 58 -9.03 3.83 5.07
N ALA A 59 -8.80 2.97 4.09
CA ALA A 59 -9.84 2.04 3.61
C ALA A 59 -10.26 1.05 4.70
N LEU A 60 -9.30 0.51 5.46
CA LEU A 60 -9.54 -0.39 6.60
C LEU A 60 -10.29 0.31 7.74
N MET A 61 -9.94 1.56 8.05
CA MET A 61 -10.64 2.38 9.02
C MET A 61 -12.12 2.55 8.63
N MET A 62 -12.40 2.87 7.37
CA MET A 62 -13.78 2.97 6.87
C MET A 62 -14.51 1.64 6.98
N ALA A 63 -13.85 0.52 6.67
CA ALA A 63 -14.44 -0.81 6.84
C ALA A 63 -14.80 -1.10 8.30
N PHE A 64 -13.93 -0.75 9.26
CA PHE A 64 -14.24 -0.91 10.68
C PHE A 64 -15.35 0.01 11.18
N ILE A 65 -15.41 1.26 10.68
CA ILE A 65 -16.52 2.17 11.02
C ILE A 65 -17.85 1.60 10.51
N ILE A 66 -17.90 1.00 9.32
CA ILE A 66 -19.13 0.40 8.78
C ILE A 66 -19.49 -0.91 9.51
N LEU A 67 -18.51 -1.66 9.99
CA LEU A 67 -18.72 -2.94 10.66
C LEU A 67 -19.19 -2.80 12.11
N PHE A 68 -18.64 -1.84 12.86
CA PHE A 68 -18.91 -1.66 14.29
C PHE A 68 -19.92 -0.55 14.62
N LYS A 69 -20.51 0.07 13.59
CA LYS A 69 -21.61 1.03 13.70
C LYS A 69 -22.91 0.38 13.24
#